data_AF-A0A1W9HXJ5-F1
#
_entry.id   AF-A0A1W9HXJ5-F1
#
_cell.length_a   1.000
_cell.length_b   1.000
_cell.length_c   1.000
_cell.angle_alpha   90.00
_cell.angle_beta   90.00
_cell.angle_gamma   90.00
#
_symmetry.space_group_name_H-M   'P 1'
#
loop_
_entity.id
_entity.type
_entity.pdbx_description
1 polymer ?
#
loop_
_entity_poly.entity_id
_entity_poly.type
_entity_poly.pdbx_seq_one_letter_code
_entity_poly.pdbx_strand_id
1 'polypeptide(L)' 'MKYTEIEGMDKGELTKKLKDLRAESFELGMRNTMGQQVTNPMMIRTLRRDTARVLTALKQKQTSGSKK' A
#
# COMPACT_ATOMS: atom_id res chain seq x y z
N MET A 1 6.88 -3.04 -4.86
CA MET A 1 5.94 -3.67 -5.83
C MET A 1 6.02 -2.99 -7.21
N LYS A 2 5.90 -3.73 -8.34
CA LYS A 2 5.75 -3.09 -9.67
C LYS A 2 4.28 -2.77 -9.92
N TYR A 3 4.00 -1.63 -10.56
CA TYR A 3 2.63 -1.16 -10.81
C TYR A 3 1.84 -2.12 -11.71
N THR A 4 2.52 -2.78 -12.66
CA THR A 4 1.95 -3.75 -13.60
C THR A 4 1.32 -4.97 -12.89
N GLU A 5 1.85 -5.37 -11.74
CA GLU A 5 1.32 -6.48 -10.96
C GLU A 5 0.04 -6.08 -10.21
N ILE A 6 -0.05 -4.81 -9.80
CA ILE A 6 -1.16 -4.24 -9.01
C ILE A 6 -2.39 -4.00 -9.88
N GLU A 7 -2.19 -3.60 -11.15
CA GLU A 7 -3.28 -3.31 -12.08
C GLU A 7 -4.11 -4.56 -12.43
N GLY A 8 -3.45 -5.72 -12.53
CA GLY A 8 -4.09 -7.00 -12.85
C GLY A 8 -4.92 -7.62 -11.72
N MET A 9 -4.78 -7.15 -10.48
CA MET A 9 -5.48 -7.72 -9.31
C MET A 9 -6.93 -7.24 -9.22
N ASP A 10 -7.83 -8.08 -8.70
CA ASP A 10 -9.23 -7.70 -8.53
C ASP A 10 -9.41 -6.59 -7.47
N LYS A 11 -10.52 -5.82 -7.54
CA LYS A 11 -10.87 -4.80 -6.55
C LYS A 11 -10.92 -5.39 -5.12
N GLY A 12 -11.41 -6.63 -4.97
CA GLY A 12 -11.43 -7.33 -3.68
C GLY A 12 -10.04 -7.63 -3.14
N GLU A 13 -9.11 -8.05 -4.01
CA GLU A 13 -7.73 -8.33 -3.62
C GLU A 13 -6.93 -7.07 -3.30
N LEU A 14 -7.16 -5.99 -4.06
CA LEU A 14 -6.55 -4.68 -3.81
C LEU A 14 -6.96 -4.10 -2.46
N THR A 15 -8.23 -4.22 -2.08
CA THR A 15 -8.71 -3.74 -0.78
C THR A 15 -8.18 -4.59 0.38
N LYS A 16 -8.03 -5.90 0.19
CA LYS A 16 -7.40 -6.78 1.18
C LYS A 16 -5.93 -6.41 1.39
N LYS A 17 -5.16 -6.27 0.31
CA LYS A 17 -3.76 -5.80 0.36
C LYS A 17 -3.61 -4.41 0.99
N LEU A 18 -4.56 -3.50 0.73
CA LEU A 18 -4.55 -2.18 1.37
C LEU A 18 -4.65 -2.27 2.90
N LYS A 19 -5.48 -3.19 3.41
CA LYS A 19 -5.61 -3.41 4.86
C LYS A 19 -4.33 -3.97 5.45
N ASP A 20 -3.74 -4.96 4.81
CA ASP A 20 -2.52 -5.61 5.26
C ASP A 20 -1.34 -4.61 5.28
N LEU A 21 -1.14 -3.84 4.20
CA LEU A 21 -0.10 -2.82 4.11
C LEU A 21 -0.27 -1.69 5.15
N ARG A 22 -1.51 -1.35 5.51
CA ARG A 22 -1.79 -0.35 6.55
C ARG A 22 -1.47 -0.88 7.95
N ALA A 23 -1.79 -2.14 8.23
CA ALA A 23 -1.45 -2.77 9.50
C ALA A 23 0.07 -2.85 9.67
N GLU A 24 0.79 -3.29 8.64
CA GLU A 24 2.25 -3.34 8.63
C GLU A 24 2.87 -1.94 8.80
N SER A 25 2.29 -0.92 8.17
CA SER A 25 2.78 0.46 8.30
C SER A 25 2.55 1.03 9.69
N PHE A 26 1.46 0.64 10.36
CA PHE A 26 1.17 1.05 11.72
C PHE A 26 2.12 0.35 12.71
N GLU A 27 2.35 -0.95 12.53
CA GLU A 27 3.27 -1.71 13.35
C GLU A 27 4.73 -1.20 13.22
N LEU A 28 5.18 -0.92 12.00
CA LEU A 28 6.49 -0.29 11.75
C LEU A 28 6.57 1.12 12.36
N GLY A 29 5.48 1.89 12.31
CA GLY A 29 5.38 3.19 12.98
C GLY A 29 5.52 3.08 14.49
N MET A 30 4.81 2.13 15.10
CA MET A 30 4.90 1.82 16.54
C MET A 30 6.33 1.42 16.93
N ARG A 31 6.95 0.47 16.19
CA ARG A 31 8.33 0.05 16.45
C ARG A 31 9.32 1.21 16.35
N ASN A 32 9.12 2.12 15.38
CA ASN A 32 9.91 3.34 15.24
C ASN A 32 9.73 4.30 16.42
N THR A 33 8.50 4.50 16.92
CA THR A 33 8.25 5.35 18.09
C THR A 33 8.74 4.74 19.40
N MET A 34 8.78 3.41 19.51
CA MET A 34 9.24 2.68 20.69
C MET A 34 10.76 2.57 20.81
N GLY A 35 11.52 3.23 19.93
CA GLY A 35 12.97 3.36 20.06
C GLY A 35 13.75 2.07 19.81
N GLN A 36 13.12 1.01 19.30
CA GLN A 36 13.86 -0.12 18.76
C GLN A 36 14.60 0.34 17.50
N GLN A 37 15.94 0.21 17.50
CA GLN A 37 16.80 0.59 16.37
C GLN A 37 16.12 0.22 15.04
N VAL A 38 15.77 1.23 14.26
CA VAL A 38 15.14 1.05 12.95
C VAL A 38 16.05 0.19 12.11
N THR A 39 15.67 -1.07 11.93
CA THR A 39 16.54 -2.04 11.24
C THR A 39 16.68 -1.68 9.75
N ASN A 40 15.70 -0.97 9.17
CA ASN A 40 15.80 -0.48 7.79
C ASN A 40 14.80 0.66 7.45
N PRO A 41 15.19 1.95 7.50
CA PRO A 41 14.35 3.08 7.11
C PRO A 41 13.82 3.00 5.67
N MET A 42 14.53 2.26 4.79
CA MET A 42 14.13 2.04 3.41
C MET A 42 12.81 1.28 3.31
N MET A 43 12.53 0.36 4.24
CA MET A 43 11.29 -0.44 4.24
C MET A 43 10.04 0.43 4.46
N ILE A 44 10.15 1.45 5.32
CA ILE A 44 9.07 2.41 5.54
C ILE A 44 8.78 3.17 4.24
N ARG A 45 9.83 3.56 3.51
CA ARG A 45 9.69 4.29 2.24
C ARG A 45 9.09 3.42 1.13
N THR A 46 9.46 2.15 1.04
CA THR A 46 8.90 1.20 0.08
C THR A 46 7.44 0.91 0.39
N LEU A 47 7.09 0.70 1.66
CA LEU A 47 5.73 0.43 2.10
C LEU A 47 4.78 1.61 1.83
N ARG A 48 5.23 2.86 2.06
CA ARG A 48 4.48 4.07 1.68
C ARG A 48 4.23 4.16 0.18
N ARG A 49 5.25 3.84 -0.63
CA ARG A 49 5.12 3.84 -2.11
C ARG A 49 4.17 2.75 -2.59
N ASP A 50 4.24 1.56 -2.01
CA ASP A 50 3.38 0.44 -2.38
C ASP A 50 1.92 0.70 -1.98
N THR A 51 1.68 1.32 -0.82
CA THR A 51 0.34 1.79 -0.40
C THR A 51 -0.22 2.81 -1.39
N ALA A 52 0.59 3.79 -1.81
CA ALA A 52 0.17 4.79 -2.79
C ALA A 52 -0.21 4.17 -4.14
N ARG A 53 0.57 3.20 -4.62
CA ARG A 53 0.29 2.49 -5.88
C ARG A 53 -1.02 1.70 -5.84
N VAL A 54 -1.31 1.02 -4.73
CA VAL A 54 -2.59 0.31 -4.54
C VAL A 54 -3.77 1.28 -4.54
N LEU A 55 -3.64 2.43 -3.85
CA LEU A 55 -4.67 3.48 -3.87
C LEU A 55 -4.88 4.06 -5.27
N THR A 56 -3.81 4.28 -6.04
CA THR A 56 -3.90 4.73 -7.43
C THR A 56 -4.63 3.71 -8.30
N ALA A 57 -4.30 2.41 -8.19
CA ALA A 57 -4.98 1.36 -8.95
C ALA A 57 -6.48 1.26 -8.60
N LEU A 58 -6.82 1.36 -7.31
CA LEU A 58 -8.23 1.42 -6.87
C LEU A 58 -8.96 2.62 -7.47
N LYS A 59 -8.33 3.81 -7.45
CA LYS A 59 -8.91 5.02 -8.02
C LYS A 59 -9.08 4.92 -9.53
N GLN A 60 -8.09 4.39 -10.25
CA GLN A 60 -8.15 4.15 -11.70
C GLN A 60 -9.33 3.22 -12.05
N LYS A 61 -9.53 2.13 -11.31
CA LYS A 61 -10.68 1.22 -11.49
C LYS A 61 -12.03 1.81 -11.08
N GLN A 62 -12.05 2.89 -10.30
CA GLN A 62 -13.26 3.65 -9.99
C GLN A 62 -13.56 4.69 -11.08
N THR A 63 -12.55 5.42 -11.54
CA THR A 63 -12.70 6.46 -12.57
C THR A 63 -12.98 5.88 -13.96
N SER A 64 -12.46 4.69 -14.26
CA SER A 64 -12.78 4.00 -15.53
C SER A 64 -14.26 3.59 -15.63
N GLY A 65 -14.92 3.31 -14.50
CA GLY A 65 -16.36 3.05 -14.45
C GLY A 65 -17.23 4.30 -14.44
N SER A 66 -16.64 5.48 -14.21
CA SER A 66 -17.34 6.78 -14.10
C SER A 66 -17.26 7.63 -15.38
N LYS A 67 -16.68 7.10 -16.47
CA LYS A 67 -16.80 7.70 -17.81
C LYS A 67 -18.18 7.35 -18.38
N LYS A 68 -19.22 8.00 -17.89
CA LYS A 68 -20.54 8.04 -18.53
C LYS A 68 -21.23 9.35 -18.23
#